data_AF-A0A0N1IPY6-F1
#
_entry.id   AF-A0A0N1IPY6-F1
#
_cell.length_a   1.000
_cell.length_b   1.000
_cell.length_c   1.000
_cell.angle_alpha   90.00
_cell.angle_beta   90.00
_cell.angle_gamma   90.00
#
_symmetry.space_group_name_H-M   'P 1'
#
loop_
_entity.id
_entity.type
_entity.pdbx_description
1 polymer ?
#
loop_
_entity_poly.entity_id
_entity_poly.type
_entity_poly.pdbx_seq_one_letter_code
_entity_poly.pdbx_strand_id
1 'polypeptide(L)'
;MSEWFCHGHSHGSTSEPIVLKQNKNDFLYRLTYFIVNKNLLSEKTNKFNLKRDIYHCNRCLAWLGIKIKDTVKLFNSEIKIQQNSTDNYVFSHNNPTNISIDDFIYTIECMTKESNLGLQYAVMCKIVLECSITSTNKQYLLIWVMDKELQVLRNNEVIDNEKVTLNSCFLTKILYKVELCLNEEVESWLSDPTVVSTDISKSMFCKGLEHLKSTSQKVPEAFRSSNGYSISYLKV
;
A
#
# COMPACT_ATOMS: atom_id res chain seq x y z
N MET A 1 -5.90 23.37 -12.25
CA MET A 1 -4.69 24.15 -11.91
C MET A 1 -4.79 24.54 -10.45
N SER A 2 -4.17 23.78 -9.55
CA SER A 2 -3.96 24.19 -8.16
C SER A 2 -2.45 24.36 -7.99
N GLU A 3 -2.00 25.59 -8.17
CA GLU A 3 -0.62 25.98 -7.89
C GLU A 3 -0.45 26.00 -6.37
N TRP A 4 0.15 24.93 -5.85
CA TRP A 4 0.69 24.92 -4.50
C TRP A 4 1.91 25.86 -4.48
N PHE A 5 1.70 27.13 -4.19
CA PHE A 5 2.78 28.09 -4.02
C PHE A 5 3.51 27.83 -2.70
N CYS A 6 4.64 27.12 -2.78
CA CYS A 6 5.63 27.01 -1.69
C CYS A 6 6.79 28.00 -1.87
N HIS A 7 6.55 29.20 -2.44
CA HIS A 7 7.59 30.20 -2.60
C HIS A 7 7.56 31.24 -1.48
N GLY A 8 8.58 31.22 -0.63
CA GLY A 8 9.00 32.41 0.10
C GLY A 8 9.54 33.42 -0.91
N HIS A 9 8.78 34.49 -1.16
CA HIS A 9 9.22 35.63 -1.96
C HIS A 9 10.29 36.42 -1.18
N SER A 10 11.53 35.91 -1.13
CA SER A 10 12.67 36.74 -0.73
C SER A 10 13.21 37.45 -1.96
N HIS A 11 12.71 38.66 -2.20
CA HIS A 11 13.38 39.60 -3.08
C HIS A 11 14.69 40.03 -2.41
N GLY A 12 15.80 39.48 -2.88
CA GLY A 12 17.14 39.97 -2.54
C GLY A 12 17.82 39.18 -1.43
N SER A 13 18.50 38.09 -1.80
CA SER A 13 19.84 37.72 -1.34
C SER A 13 20.09 36.27 -1.69
N THR A 14 21.33 35.97 -2.09
CA THR A 14 21.92 34.64 -2.22
C THR A 14 21.57 33.77 -1.01
N SER A 15 20.48 33.03 -1.09
CA SER A 15 20.01 32.14 -0.04
C SER A 15 19.97 30.73 -0.61
N GLU A 16 20.68 29.83 0.05
CA GLU A 16 20.61 28.39 -0.19
C GLU A 16 19.14 27.97 -0.34
N PRO A 17 18.84 26.97 -1.21
CA PRO A 17 17.47 26.50 -1.37
C PRO A 17 16.87 26.22 0.01
N ILE A 18 15.72 26.84 0.32
CA ILE A 18 14.98 26.59 1.55
C ILE A 18 14.50 25.13 1.49
N VAL A 19 15.35 24.22 1.94
CA VAL A 19 15.02 22.80 2.06
C VAL A 19 14.24 22.67 3.34
N LEU A 20 12.94 22.39 3.24
CA LEU A 20 12.13 21.95 4.37
C LEU A 20 12.77 20.70 4.98
N LYS A 21 13.42 20.87 6.14
CA LYS A 21 14.02 19.78 6.90
C LYS A 21 13.04 19.33 7.98
N GLN A 22 12.81 18.02 8.06
CA GLN A 22 11.97 17.42 9.08
C GLN A 22 12.57 17.69 10.48
N ASN A 23 11.73 18.03 11.44
CA ASN A 23 12.12 18.19 12.83
C ASN A 23 12.43 16.82 13.45
N LYS A 24 13.26 16.80 14.49
CA LYS A 24 13.65 15.59 15.23
C LYS A 24 12.45 14.90 15.90
N ASN A 25 11.40 15.66 16.18
CA ASN A 25 10.18 15.19 16.83
C ASN A 25 9.01 14.99 15.84
N ASP A 26 9.27 15.14 14.54
CA ASP A 26 8.21 14.93 13.54
C ASP A 26 7.81 13.46 13.48
N PHE A 27 6.50 13.24 13.39
CA PHE A 27 5.88 11.96 13.10
C PHE A 27 5.06 12.11 11.83
N LEU A 28 5.66 11.79 10.69
CA LEU A 28 5.03 11.97 9.38
C LEU A 28 4.37 10.67 8.96
N TYR A 29 3.05 10.60 9.08
CA TYR A 29 2.29 9.41 8.76
C TYR A 29 1.69 9.46 7.35
N ARG A 30 1.60 8.29 6.73
CA ARG A 30 0.87 8.01 5.50
C ARG A 30 0.00 6.77 5.72
N LEU A 31 -0.78 6.45 4.70
CA LEU A 31 -1.70 5.32 4.68
C LEU A 31 -1.02 3.98 5.06
N THR A 32 0.18 3.73 4.54
CA THR A 32 0.86 2.42 4.66
C THR A 32 2.11 2.42 5.53
N TYR A 33 2.64 3.60 5.85
CA TYR A 33 3.85 3.76 6.64
C TYR A 33 3.87 5.10 7.36
N PHE A 34 4.74 5.22 8.35
CA PHE A 34 5.13 6.51 8.94
C PHE A 34 6.64 6.68 8.91
N ILE A 35 7.10 7.93 9.03
CA ILE A 35 8.51 8.31 9.05
C ILE A 35 8.80 9.03 10.35
N VAL A 36 9.87 8.59 11.02
CA VAL A 36 10.38 9.19 12.27
C VAL A 36 11.87 9.43 12.17
N ASN A 37 12.38 10.35 12.97
CA ASN A 37 13.83 10.56 13.10
C ASN A 37 14.51 9.30 13.67
N LYS A 38 15.64 8.89 13.09
CA LYS A 38 16.38 7.69 13.52
C LYS A 38 16.83 7.74 14.98
N ASN A 39 17.05 8.94 15.52
CA ASN A 39 17.52 9.12 16.89
C ASN A 39 16.43 8.75 17.93
N LEU A 40 15.14 8.77 17.55
CA LEU A 40 14.05 8.30 18.41
C LEU A 40 14.10 6.78 18.63
N LEU A 41 14.74 6.05 17.71
CA LEU A 41 14.84 4.60 17.72
C LEU A 41 16.24 4.09 18.11
N SER A 42 17.21 5.01 18.23
CA SER A 42 18.60 4.69 18.53
C SER A 42 18.83 4.53 20.03
N GLU A 43 18.28 3.47 20.60
CA GLU A 43 18.75 3.03 21.91
C GLU A 43 20.16 2.44 21.79
N LYS A 44 20.99 2.61 22.83
CA LYS A 44 22.36 2.04 22.89
C LYS A 44 22.39 0.51 22.71
N THR A 45 21.26 -0.15 22.92
CA THR A 45 21.03 -1.59 22.75
C THR A 45 20.81 -2.00 21.30
N ASN A 46 20.41 -1.08 20.41
CA ASN A 46 20.07 -1.38 19.02
C ASN A 46 21.29 -1.37 18.09
N LYS A 47 22.37 -2.06 18.48
CA LYS A 47 23.58 -2.19 17.66
C LYS A 47 23.33 -2.93 16.35
N PHE A 48 22.37 -3.85 16.35
CA PHE A 48 22.02 -4.65 15.18
C PHE A 48 21.56 -3.78 14.01
N ASN A 49 20.73 -2.78 14.28
CA ASN A 49 20.25 -1.94 13.20
C ASN A 49 21.26 -0.88 12.77
N LEU A 50 22.20 -0.41 13.61
CA LEU A 50 23.08 0.75 13.33
C LEU A 50 23.64 0.83 11.89
N LYS A 51 24.23 -0.26 11.39
CA LYS A 51 24.91 -0.29 10.08
C LYS A 51 24.05 -0.80 8.91
N ARG A 52 22.81 -1.20 9.17
CA ARG A 52 21.93 -1.78 8.16
C ARG A 52 20.98 -0.74 7.60
N ASP A 53 20.70 -0.86 6.31
CA ASP A 53 19.69 -0.05 5.61
C ASP A 53 18.28 -0.49 5.98
N ILE A 54 18.08 -1.77 6.25
CA ILE A 54 16.80 -2.33 6.68
C ILE A 54 16.71 -2.26 8.20
N TYR A 55 15.58 -1.75 8.68
CA TYR A 55 15.28 -1.70 10.11
C TYR A 55 14.50 -2.95 10.52
N HIS A 56 15.05 -3.70 11.46
CA HIS A 56 14.52 -4.96 11.97
C HIS A 56 14.13 -4.87 13.44
N CYS A 57 13.20 -5.72 13.85
CA CYS A 57 12.92 -5.96 15.26
C CYS A 57 14.14 -6.59 15.96
N ASN A 58 14.54 -6.06 17.11
CA ASN A 58 15.67 -6.59 17.88
C ASN A 58 15.42 -7.99 18.47
N ARG A 59 14.15 -8.42 18.58
CA ARG A 59 13.76 -9.69 19.19
C ARG A 59 13.56 -10.79 18.15
N CYS A 60 12.70 -10.57 17.17
CA CYS A 60 12.33 -11.59 16.18
C CYS A 60 13.02 -11.41 14.83
N LEU A 61 13.81 -10.35 14.65
CA LEU A 61 14.46 -10.01 13.38
C LEU A 61 13.49 -9.78 12.21
N ALA A 62 12.20 -9.58 12.49
CA ALA A 62 11.23 -9.20 11.46
C ALA A 62 11.62 -7.86 10.83
N TRP A 63 11.42 -7.74 9.52
CA TRP A 63 11.63 -6.50 8.79
C TRP A 63 10.49 -5.52 9.11
N LEU A 64 10.82 -4.38 9.73
CA LEU A 64 9.83 -3.36 10.11
C LEU A 64 9.83 -2.16 9.15
N GLY A 65 10.95 -1.90 8.50
CA GLY A 65 11.10 -0.68 7.71
C GLY A 65 12.46 -0.51 7.07
N ILE A 66 12.71 0.70 6.55
CA ILE A 66 13.90 1.07 5.79
C ILE A 66 14.42 2.41 6.30
N LYS A 67 15.73 2.53 6.43
CA LYS A 67 16.39 3.77 6.78
C LYS A 67 16.59 4.65 5.57
N ILE A 68 16.30 5.94 5.74
CA ILE A 68 16.46 6.95 4.71
C ILE A 68 17.23 8.11 5.33
N LYS A 69 18.56 8.12 5.15
CA LYS A 69 19.48 9.13 5.73
C LYS A 69 19.37 9.25 7.26
N ASP A 70 18.65 10.26 7.74
CA ASP A 70 18.45 10.58 9.15
C ASP A 70 17.10 10.12 9.70
N THR A 71 16.31 9.43 8.88
CA THR A 71 14.97 8.95 9.25
C THR A 71 14.84 7.46 9.04
N VAL A 72 13.78 6.91 9.61
CA VAL A 72 13.37 5.52 9.42
C VAL A 72 11.92 5.53 8.96
N LYS A 73 11.68 4.97 7.78
CA LYS A 73 10.35 4.65 7.26
C LYS A 73 9.95 3.30 7.85
N LEU A 74 8.80 3.26 8.49
CA LEU A 74 8.31 2.16 9.30
C LEU A 74 6.91 1.80 8.82
N PHE A 75 6.67 0.55 8.45
CA PHE A 75 5.41 0.13 7.85
C PHE A 75 4.34 -0.12 8.92
N ASN A 76 3.14 0.43 8.72
CA ASN A 76 2.04 0.42 9.68
C ASN A 76 1.67 -1.02 10.10
N SER A 77 1.54 -1.90 9.11
CA SER A 77 1.17 -3.32 9.29
C SER A 77 2.22 -4.18 10.00
N GLU A 78 3.46 -3.70 10.11
CA GLU A 78 4.55 -4.44 10.76
C GLU A 78 4.75 -4.03 12.23
N ILE A 79 4.05 -2.98 12.69
CA ILE A 79 4.37 -2.31 13.95
C ILE A 79 3.17 -2.29 14.87
N LYS A 80 3.46 -2.68 16.11
CA LYS A 80 2.55 -2.53 17.24
C LYS A 80 3.10 -1.47 18.17
N ILE A 81 2.25 -0.55 18.59
CA ILE A 81 2.53 0.37 19.69
C ILE A 81 1.92 -0.23 20.95
N GLN A 82 2.74 -0.32 21.99
CA GLN A 82 2.29 -0.71 23.31
C GLN A 82 1.96 0.55 24.11
N GLN A 83 0.70 0.70 24.52
CA GLN A 83 0.26 1.75 25.43
C GLN A 83 -0.55 1.12 26.55
N ASN A 84 -0.24 1.46 27.80
CA ASN A 84 -0.96 0.98 28.98
C ASN A 84 -1.11 -0.55 29.03
N SER A 85 -0.06 -1.30 28.67
CA SER A 85 -0.04 -2.77 28.60
C SER A 85 -0.93 -3.40 27.52
N THR A 86 -1.48 -2.61 26.61
CA THR A 86 -2.20 -3.09 25.42
C THR A 86 -1.37 -2.88 24.16
N ASP A 87 -1.28 -3.93 23.34
CA ASP A 87 -0.60 -3.89 22.04
C ASP A 87 -1.61 -3.58 20.95
N ASN A 88 -1.48 -2.41 20.32
CA ASN A 88 -2.33 -2.02 19.20
C ASN A 88 -1.48 -1.84 17.94
N TYR A 89 -1.96 -2.34 16.81
CA TYR A 89 -1.33 -2.04 15.54
C TYR A 89 -1.52 -0.57 15.17
N VAL A 90 -0.49 -0.02 14.54
CA VAL A 90 -0.47 1.40 14.20
C VAL A 90 -1.30 1.63 12.95
N PHE A 91 -2.41 2.37 13.08
CA PHE A 91 -3.30 2.73 11.98
C PHE A 91 -3.90 1.55 11.18
N SER A 92 -4.02 0.36 11.78
CA SER A 92 -4.59 -0.83 11.12
C SER A 92 -6.10 -0.76 10.96
N HIS A 93 -6.63 -1.32 9.87
CA HIS A 93 -8.08 -1.34 9.60
C HIS A 93 -8.77 -2.65 10.05
N ASN A 94 -9.70 -2.52 11.01
CA ASN A 94 -10.89 -3.34 11.31
C ASN A 94 -10.90 -4.89 11.32
N ASN A 95 -9.80 -5.64 11.24
CA ASN A 95 -9.84 -7.06 11.61
C ASN A 95 -8.48 -7.60 12.10
N PRO A 96 -8.38 -8.07 13.37
CA PRO A 96 -7.12 -8.53 13.93
C PRO A 96 -6.64 -9.87 13.35
N THR A 97 -7.47 -10.60 12.61
CA THR A 97 -7.13 -11.94 12.13
C THR A 97 -6.23 -11.94 10.89
N ASN A 98 -6.33 -10.94 9.99
CA ASN A 98 -5.41 -10.83 8.85
C ASN A 98 -5.12 -9.40 8.38
N ILE A 99 -4.57 -8.60 9.31
CA ILE A 99 -4.25 -7.18 9.13
C ILE A 99 -3.51 -6.87 7.83
N SER A 100 -2.56 -7.70 7.40
CA SER A 100 -1.83 -7.43 6.15
C SER A 100 -2.73 -7.47 4.91
N ILE A 101 -3.74 -8.36 4.86
CA ILE A 101 -4.71 -8.41 3.76
C ILE A 101 -5.71 -7.27 3.90
N ASP A 102 -6.20 -7.01 5.11
CA ASP A 102 -7.18 -5.95 5.34
C ASP A 102 -6.59 -4.57 5.02
N ASP A 103 -5.38 -4.27 5.48
CA ASP A 103 -4.66 -3.05 5.15
C ASP A 103 -4.32 -2.98 3.65
N PHE A 104 -4.03 -4.12 3.00
CA PHE A 104 -3.81 -4.18 1.55
C PHE A 104 -5.08 -3.78 0.77
N ILE A 105 -6.23 -4.38 1.11
CA ILE A 105 -7.52 -4.06 0.50
C ILE A 105 -7.86 -2.59 0.77
N TYR A 106 -7.79 -2.16 2.03
CA TYR A 106 -8.10 -0.80 2.45
C TYR A 106 -7.22 0.23 1.74
N THR A 107 -5.93 -0.06 1.57
CA THR A 107 -4.98 0.80 0.84
C THR A 107 -5.47 1.05 -0.58
N ILE A 108 -5.82 -0.01 -1.31
CA ILE A 108 -6.31 0.10 -2.69
C ILE A 108 -7.62 0.88 -2.75
N GLU A 109 -8.53 0.66 -1.80
CA GLU A 109 -9.80 1.40 -1.74
C GLU A 109 -9.61 2.90 -1.49
N CYS A 110 -8.75 3.27 -0.55
CA CYS A 110 -8.41 4.67 -0.28
C CYS A 110 -7.79 5.34 -1.50
N MET A 111 -6.81 4.70 -2.14
CA MET A 111 -6.18 5.24 -3.35
C MET A 111 -7.18 5.38 -4.51
N THR A 112 -8.10 4.42 -4.64
CA THR A 112 -9.17 4.46 -5.65
C THR A 112 -10.20 5.57 -5.40
N LYS A 113 -10.43 5.95 -4.14
CA LYS A 113 -11.29 7.09 -3.75
C LYS A 113 -10.57 8.41 -3.97
N GLU A 114 -9.31 8.52 -3.57
CA GLU A 114 -8.49 9.74 -3.74
C GLU A 114 -8.32 10.10 -5.23
N SER A 115 -8.16 9.11 -6.11
CA SER A 115 -8.09 9.36 -7.56
C SER A 115 -9.36 10.05 -8.11
N ASN A 116 -10.52 9.85 -7.49
CA ASN A 116 -11.78 10.46 -7.92
C ASN A 116 -11.87 11.96 -7.56
N LEU A 117 -11.08 12.44 -6.58
CA LEU A 117 -11.16 13.82 -6.09
C LEU A 117 -10.55 14.84 -7.07
N GLY A 118 -9.63 14.43 -7.95
CA GLY A 118 -9.00 15.29 -8.95
C GLY A 118 -9.56 15.14 -10.37
N LEU A 119 -10.19 14.01 -10.68
CA LEU A 119 -10.65 13.63 -12.02
C LEU A 119 -12.03 12.96 -11.89
N GLN A 120 -13.08 13.75 -11.74
CA GLN A 120 -14.48 13.30 -11.51
C GLN A 120 -15.04 12.36 -12.61
N TYR A 121 -14.29 12.13 -13.69
CA TYR A 121 -14.68 11.31 -14.84
C TYR A 121 -13.69 10.18 -15.17
N ALA A 122 -12.67 9.93 -14.34
CA ALA A 122 -11.77 8.81 -14.54
C ALA A 122 -12.49 7.50 -14.17
N VAL A 123 -13.06 6.84 -15.20
CA VAL A 123 -13.76 5.54 -15.08
C VAL A 123 -12.82 4.45 -14.56
N MET A 124 -11.51 4.63 -14.75
CA MET A 124 -10.48 3.63 -14.46
C MET A 124 -9.36 4.24 -13.61
N CYS A 125 -8.91 3.49 -12.61
CA CYS A 125 -7.83 3.90 -11.70
C CYS A 125 -6.67 2.93 -11.83
N LYS A 126 -5.46 3.46 -12.05
CA LYS A 126 -4.22 2.69 -12.06
C LYS A 126 -3.43 2.96 -10.79
N ILE A 127 -2.98 1.91 -10.14
CA ILE A 127 -2.27 1.94 -8.86
C ILE A 127 -0.98 1.13 -9.00
N VAL A 128 0.11 1.65 -8.44
CA VAL A 128 1.37 0.92 -8.31
C VAL A 128 1.71 0.76 -6.83
N LEU A 129 1.73 -0.48 -6.34
CA LEU A 129 2.22 -0.78 -5.01
C LEU A 129 3.68 -1.22 -5.08
N GLU A 130 4.54 -0.51 -4.37
CA GLU A 130 5.98 -0.72 -4.36
C GLU A 130 6.40 -1.49 -3.10
N CYS A 131 7.06 -2.64 -3.25
CA CYS A 131 7.55 -3.43 -2.14
C CYS A 131 9.07 -3.60 -2.21
N SER A 132 9.79 -3.09 -1.22
CA SER A 132 11.24 -3.29 -1.15
C SER A 132 11.57 -4.70 -0.68
N ILE A 133 12.31 -5.45 -1.51
CA ILE A 133 12.76 -6.82 -1.21
C ILE A 133 14.14 -6.80 -0.54
N THR A 134 14.99 -5.89 -0.98
CA THR A 134 16.27 -5.53 -0.33
C THR A 134 16.33 -4.02 -0.15
N SER A 135 17.46 -3.47 0.32
CA SER A 135 17.63 -2.00 0.37
C SER A 135 17.72 -1.34 -1.00
N THR A 136 18.02 -2.12 -2.05
CA THR A 136 18.24 -1.61 -3.41
C THR A 136 17.21 -2.12 -4.42
N ASN A 137 16.53 -3.23 -4.13
CA ASN A 137 15.64 -3.89 -5.08
C ASN A 137 14.19 -3.77 -4.61
N LYS A 138 13.32 -3.36 -5.53
CA LYS A 138 11.87 -3.30 -5.35
C LYS A 138 11.17 -4.25 -6.31
N GLN A 139 10.04 -4.77 -5.86
CA GLN A 139 9.02 -5.41 -6.68
C GLN A 139 7.81 -4.48 -6.76
N TYR A 140 7.06 -4.63 -7.84
CA TYR A 140 5.94 -3.76 -8.18
C TYR A 140 4.71 -4.60 -8.41
N LEU A 141 3.59 -4.19 -7.83
CA LEU A 141 2.28 -4.74 -8.15
C LEU A 141 1.50 -3.64 -8.86
N LEU A 142 1.32 -3.81 -10.17
CA LEU A 142 0.53 -2.94 -11.02
C LEU A 142 -0.93 -3.40 -10.90
N ILE A 143 -1.81 -2.47 -10.55
CA ILE A 143 -3.25 -2.74 -10.36
C ILE A 143 -4.02 -1.76 -11.23
N TRP A 144 -4.91 -2.28 -12.04
CA TRP A 144 -5.87 -1.51 -12.82
C TRP A 144 -7.28 -1.85 -12.36
N VAL A 145 -7.93 -0.89 -11.71
CA VAL A 145 -9.31 -1.00 -11.26
C VAL A 145 -10.23 -0.83 -12.46
N MET A 146 -10.97 -1.89 -12.78
CA MET A 146 -11.84 -1.98 -13.95
C MET A 146 -13.29 -1.60 -13.64
N ASP A 147 -13.78 -2.05 -12.49
CA ASP A 147 -15.12 -1.76 -12.00
C ASP A 147 -15.08 -1.67 -10.48
N LYS A 148 -15.53 -0.55 -9.91
CA LYS A 148 -15.48 -0.28 -8.47
C LYS A 148 -16.64 -0.92 -7.73
N GLU A 149 -17.78 -1.05 -8.39
CA GLU A 149 -19.08 -1.41 -7.81
C GLU A 149 -19.75 -2.49 -8.67
N LEU A 150 -19.00 -3.53 -9.04
CA LEU A 150 -19.55 -4.65 -9.79
C LEU A 150 -20.56 -5.37 -8.91
N GLN A 151 -21.84 -5.25 -9.26
CA GLN A 151 -22.91 -5.97 -8.60
C GLN A 151 -22.82 -7.46 -8.96
N VAL A 152 -22.76 -8.31 -7.94
CA VAL A 152 -22.76 -9.77 -8.10
C VAL A 152 -23.81 -10.41 -7.20
N LEU A 153 -24.34 -11.55 -7.66
CA LEU A 153 -25.24 -12.38 -6.89
C LEU A 153 -24.47 -13.55 -6.30
N ARG A 154 -24.58 -13.77 -5.00
CA ARG A 154 -23.97 -14.89 -4.28
C ARG A 154 -25.01 -15.80 -3.73
N ASN A 155 -24.80 -17.10 -3.87
CA ASN A 155 -25.61 -18.09 -3.20
C ASN A 155 -25.33 -18.08 -1.69
N ASN A 156 -26.38 -18.20 -0.88
CA ASN A 156 -26.21 -18.61 0.51
C ASN A 156 -25.91 -20.12 0.54
N GLU A 157 -24.98 -20.54 1.40
CA GLU A 157 -24.57 -21.96 1.49
C GLU A 157 -25.72 -22.90 1.90
N VAL A 158 -26.82 -22.34 2.44
CA VAL A 158 -28.02 -23.09 2.82
C VAL A 158 -28.99 -23.15 1.66
N ILE A 159 -29.11 -24.34 1.04
CA ILE A 159 -30.18 -24.65 0.10
C ILE A 159 -31.42 -25.02 0.93
N ASP A 160 -32.39 -24.11 1.00
CA ASP A 160 -33.67 -24.37 1.66
C ASP A 160 -34.73 -24.74 0.60
N ASN A 161 -35.35 -25.91 0.75
CA ASN A 161 -36.48 -26.35 -0.07
C ASN A 161 -36.27 -26.21 -1.59
N GLU A 162 -35.13 -26.69 -2.11
CA GLU A 162 -34.76 -26.63 -3.55
C GLU A 162 -34.69 -25.20 -4.14
N LYS A 163 -34.72 -24.17 -3.28
CA LYS A 163 -34.58 -22.77 -3.69
C LYS A 163 -33.19 -22.26 -3.34
N VAL A 164 -32.52 -21.72 -4.35
CA VAL A 164 -31.24 -21.02 -4.21
C VAL A 164 -31.54 -19.57 -3.86
N THR A 165 -31.21 -19.15 -2.63
CA THR A 165 -31.35 -17.75 -2.24
C THR A 165 -30.10 -16.99 -2.63
N LEU A 166 -30.26 -15.99 -3.51
CA LEU A 166 -29.18 -15.14 -3.99
C LEU A 166 -29.15 -13.81 -3.24
N ASN A 167 -28.03 -13.50 -2.63
CA ASN A 167 -27.75 -12.22 -2.01
C ASN A 167 -26.95 -11.33 -2.97
N SER A 168 -27.42 -10.11 -3.19
CA SER A 168 -26.70 -9.11 -3.96
C SER A 168 -25.60 -8.49 -3.09
N CYS A 169 -24.38 -8.37 -3.65
CA CYS A 169 -23.28 -7.63 -3.04
C CYS A 169 -22.46 -6.93 -4.13
N PHE A 170 -21.64 -5.95 -3.73
CA PHE A 170 -20.77 -5.21 -4.63
C PHE A 170 -19.32 -5.63 -4.44
N LEU A 171 -18.60 -5.82 -5.54
CA LEU A 171 -17.18 -6.14 -5.56
C LEU A 171 -16.41 -5.16 -6.43
N THR A 172 -15.13 -5.02 -6.15
CA THR A 172 -14.21 -4.30 -7.03
C THR A 172 -13.47 -5.30 -7.91
N LYS A 173 -13.66 -5.19 -9.22
CA LYS A 173 -12.96 -5.98 -10.23
C LYS A 173 -11.67 -5.27 -10.63
N ILE A 174 -10.57 -6.00 -10.61
CA ILE A 174 -9.24 -5.47 -10.95
C ILE A 174 -8.53 -6.36 -11.96
N LEU A 175 -7.64 -5.76 -12.73
CA LEU A 175 -6.51 -6.42 -13.37
C LEU A 175 -5.26 -6.18 -12.52
N TYR A 176 -4.41 -7.19 -12.37
CA TYR A 176 -3.14 -7.03 -11.68
C TYR A 176 -1.99 -7.74 -12.37
N LYS A 177 -0.79 -7.19 -12.23
CA LYS A 177 0.45 -7.77 -12.76
C LYS A 177 1.59 -7.53 -11.76
N VAL A 178 2.44 -8.54 -11.59
CA VAL A 178 3.61 -8.46 -10.71
C VAL A 178 4.86 -8.28 -11.57
N GLU A 179 5.65 -7.27 -11.25
CA GLU A 179 6.95 -7.03 -11.86
C GLU A 179 8.05 -7.12 -10.82
N LEU A 180 9.10 -7.88 -11.15
CA LEU A 180 10.14 -8.24 -10.19
C LEU A 180 11.22 -7.15 -10.01
N CYS A 181 11.24 -6.19 -10.92
CA CYS A 181 12.15 -5.05 -10.94
C CYS A 181 11.53 -3.89 -11.71
N LEU A 182 12.20 -2.74 -11.69
CA LEU A 182 11.84 -1.61 -12.53
C LEU A 182 12.06 -1.99 -14.00
N ASN A 183 11.07 -1.78 -14.84
CA ASN A 183 11.10 -2.04 -16.28
C ASN A 183 10.34 -0.91 -17.01
N GLU A 184 10.34 -0.93 -18.35
CA GLU A 184 9.71 0.11 -19.17
C GLU A 184 8.22 0.33 -18.84
N GLU A 185 7.47 -0.74 -18.54
CA GLU A 185 6.04 -0.64 -18.20
C GLU A 185 5.83 0.02 -16.83
N VAL A 186 6.61 -0.39 -15.82
CA VAL A 186 6.57 0.21 -14.48
C VAL A 186 6.99 1.67 -14.54
N GLU A 187 8.05 2.00 -15.28
CA GLU A 187 8.50 3.38 -15.48
C GLU A 187 7.42 4.23 -16.16
N SER A 188 6.80 3.68 -17.21
CA SER A 188 5.69 4.35 -17.90
C SER A 188 4.53 4.65 -16.94
N TRP A 189 4.12 3.68 -16.11
CA TRP A 189 3.07 3.90 -15.11
C TRP A 189 3.48 4.91 -14.04
N LEU A 190 4.69 4.82 -13.50
CA LEU A 190 5.16 5.75 -12.47
C LEU A 190 5.35 7.19 -13.00
N SER A 191 5.60 7.35 -14.30
CA SER A 191 5.68 8.65 -14.96
C SER A 191 4.32 9.27 -15.30
N ASP A 192 3.26 8.46 -15.32
CA ASP A 192 1.89 8.90 -15.62
C ASP A 192 1.28 9.61 -14.39
N PRO A 193 0.94 10.91 -14.48
CA PRO A 193 0.41 11.67 -13.35
C PRO A 193 -0.96 11.20 -12.87
N THR A 194 -1.64 10.34 -13.63
CA THR A 194 -2.94 9.75 -13.26
C THR A 194 -2.79 8.46 -12.45
N VAL A 195 -1.57 7.89 -12.40
CA VAL A 195 -1.26 6.70 -11.62
C VAL A 195 -0.93 7.10 -10.19
N VAL A 196 -1.55 6.41 -9.22
CA VAL A 196 -1.25 6.61 -7.79
C VAL A 196 -0.30 5.52 -7.33
N SER A 197 0.79 5.89 -6.65
CA SER A 197 1.73 4.91 -6.09
C SER A 197 1.96 5.07 -4.59
N THR A 198 2.29 3.96 -3.93
CA THR A 198 2.71 3.96 -2.53
C THR A 198 3.61 2.77 -2.21
N ASP A 199 4.52 2.95 -1.24
CA ASP A 199 5.29 1.84 -0.70
C ASP A 199 4.42 1.02 0.27
N ILE A 200 4.49 -0.30 0.20
CA ILE A 200 3.84 -1.23 1.12
C ILE A 200 4.84 -2.18 1.78
N SER A 201 4.43 -2.79 2.90
CA SER A 201 5.26 -3.78 3.57
C SER A 201 5.34 -5.08 2.79
N LYS A 202 6.36 -5.89 3.11
CA LYS A 202 6.49 -7.25 2.55
C LYS A 202 5.30 -8.14 2.90
N SER A 203 4.78 -8.05 4.12
CA SER A 203 3.63 -8.90 4.51
C SER A 203 2.38 -8.51 3.74
N MET A 204 2.14 -7.21 3.53
CA MET A 204 1.04 -6.70 2.70
C MET A 204 1.19 -7.15 1.25
N PHE A 205 2.39 -7.06 0.67
CA PHE A 205 2.64 -7.49 -0.70
C PHE A 205 2.39 -8.99 -0.89
N CYS A 206 3.00 -9.83 -0.06
CA CYS A 206 2.89 -11.29 -0.19
C CYS A 206 1.45 -11.77 0.06
N LYS A 207 0.86 -11.40 1.19
CA LYS A 207 -0.49 -11.83 1.55
C LYS A 207 -1.56 -11.20 0.66
N GLY A 208 -1.37 -9.96 0.24
CA GLY A 208 -2.23 -9.30 -0.75
C GLY A 208 -2.19 -10.03 -2.09
N LEU A 209 -1.01 -10.43 -2.57
CA LEU A 209 -0.88 -11.21 -3.80
C LEU A 209 -1.51 -12.61 -3.66
N GLU A 210 -1.34 -13.28 -2.54
CA GLU A 210 -2.01 -14.56 -2.24
C GLU A 210 -3.53 -14.42 -2.27
N HIS A 211 -4.05 -13.34 -1.65
CA HIS A 211 -5.46 -12.99 -1.70
C HIS A 211 -5.96 -12.81 -3.13
N LEU A 212 -5.26 -12.00 -3.95
CA LEU A 212 -5.62 -11.77 -5.34
C LEU A 212 -5.58 -13.05 -6.20
N LYS A 213 -4.60 -13.92 -5.96
CA LYS A 213 -4.51 -15.24 -6.62
C LYS A 213 -5.68 -16.14 -6.23
N SER A 214 -6.04 -16.16 -4.95
CA SER A 214 -7.16 -16.94 -4.44
C SER A 214 -8.49 -16.46 -5.02
N THR A 215 -8.75 -15.16 -5.01
CA THR A 215 -10.00 -14.60 -5.55
C THR A 215 -10.07 -14.67 -7.07
N SER A 216 -8.93 -14.68 -7.78
CA SER A 216 -8.87 -14.92 -9.23
C SER A 216 -9.40 -16.29 -9.64
N GLN A 217 -9.34 -17.30 -8.77
CA GLN A 217 -9.89 -18.63 -9.06
C GLN A 217 -11.41 -18.64 -9.28
N LYS A 218 -12.11 -17.60 -8.81
CA LYS A 218 -13.56 -17.40 -9.04
C LYS A 218 -13.90 -17.03 -10.49
N VAL A 219 -12.90 -16.58 -11.27
CA VAL A 219 -13.05 -16.33 -12.70
C VAL A 219 -12.72 -17.63 -13.45
N PRO A 220 -13.47 -18.02 -14.50
CA PRO A 220 -13.13 -19.20 -15.29
C PRO A 220 -11.74 -19.07 -15.91
N GLU A 221 -10.98 -20.15 -15.97
CA GLU A 221 -9.55 -20.16 -16.36
C GLU A 221 -9.29 -19.44 -17.69
N ALA A 222 -10.12 -19.70 -18.70
CA ALA A 222 -10.02 -19.07 -20.03
C ALA A 222 -10.13 -17.53 -20.00
N PHE A 223 -10.67 -16.96 -18.93
CA PHE A 223 -10.85 -15.51 -18.74
C PHE A 223 -10.04 -14.96 -17.57
N ARG A 224 -9.14 -15.73 -16.95
CA ARG A 224 -8.33 -15.25 -15.81
C ARG A 224 -7.22 -14.30 -16.23
N SER A 225 -6.85 -14.26 -17.50
CA SER A 225 -5.76 -13.43 -18.00
C SER A 225 -6.19 -12.58 -19.19
N SER A 226 -5.71 -11.34 -19.24
CA SER A 226 -5.87 -10.44 -20.38
C SER A 226 -4.62 -9.57 -20.52
N ASN A 227 -4.01 -9.55 -21.71
CA ASN A 227 -2.82 -8.73 -22.02
C ASN A 227 -1.67 -8.85 -21.01
N GLY A 228 -1.42 -10.05 -20.47
CA GLY A 228 -0.38 -10.27 -19.46
C GLY A 228 -0.76 -9.86 -18.03
N TYR A 229 -1.98 -9.39 -17.80
CA TYR A 229 -2.56 -9.13 -16.48
C TYR A 229 -3.48 -10.27 -16.06
N SER A 230 -3.57 -10.51 -14.76
CA SER A 230 -4.52 -11.44 -14.15
C SER A 230 -5.76 -10.69 -13.66
N ILE A 231 -6.96 -11.27 -13.85
CA ILE A 231 -8.23 -10.73 -13.36
C ILE A 231 -8.48 -11.24 -11.94
N SER A 232 -8.91 -10.35 -11.06
CA SER A 232 -9.25 -10.69 -9.67
C SER A 232 -10.33 -9.77 -9.09
N TYR A 233 -10.81 -10.12 -7.90
CA TYR A 233 -11.76 -9.35 -7.11
C TYR A 233 -11.12 -8.96 -5.77
N LEU A 234 -11.21 -7.68 -5.40
CA LEU A 234 -10.55 -7.14 -4.22
C LEU A 234 -11.28 -7.52 -2.93
N LYS A 235 -12.59 -7.25 -2.87
CA LYS A 235 -13.47 -7.72 -1.80
C LYS A 235 -14.19 -8.95 -2.30
N VAL A 236 -14.09 -10.06 -1.58
CA VAL A 236 -14.99 -11.20 -1.74
C VAL A 236 -15.47 -11.64 -0.39
#